data_AF-A0A645H5I5-F1
#
_entry.id   AF-A0A645H5I5-F1
#
_cell.length_a   1.000
_cell.length_b   1.000
_cell.length_c   1.000
_cell.angle_alpha   90.00
_cell.angle_beta   90.00
_cell.angle_gamma   90.00
#
_symmetry.space_group_name_H-M   'P 1'
#
loop_
_entity.id
_entity.type
_entity.pdbx_description
1 polymer ?
#
loop_
_entity_poly.entity_id
_entity_poly.type
_entity_poly.pdbx_seq_one_letter_code
_entity_poly.pdbx_strand_id
1 'polypeptide(L)' 'MFQAAALAIAVLEEEGTCASLIPHAHMLVRSSQDALRLLFDPQRLIAGLRG' A
#
# COMPACT_ATOMS: atom_id res chain seq x y z
N MET A 1 -9.42 -0.44 10.21
CA MET A 1 -8.22 0.36 9.89
C MET A 1 -8.07 0.56 8.38
N PHE A 2 -7.83 -0.48 7.57
CA PHE A 2 -7.72 -0.34 6.09
C PHE A 2 -8.99 0.20 5.42
N GLN A 3 -10.15 -0.40 5.72
CA GLN A 3 -11.44 0.05 5.18
C GLN A 3 -11.90 1.45 5.63
N ALA A 4 -11.28 2.00 6.69
CA ALA A 4 -11.62 3.32 7.21
C ALA A 4 -10.62 4.40 6.75
N ALA A 5 -9.51 4.01 6.12
CA ALA A 5 -8.46 4.93 5.69
C ALA A 5 -8.75 5.44 4.28
N ALA A 6 -8.51 6.74 4.05
CA ALA A 6 -8.61 7.34 2.72
C ALA A 6 -7.57 6.76 1.74
N LEU A 7 -6.44 6.27 2.26
CA LEU A 7 -5.42 5.54 1.53
C LEU A 7 -4.88 4.43 2.43
N ALA A 8 -4.80 3.23 1.89
CA ALA A 8 -4.37 2.03 2.62
C ALA A 8 -3.34 1.30 1.78
N ILE A 9 -2.09 1.28 2.26
CA ILE A 9 -0.96 0.66 1.58
C ILE A 9 -0.54 -0.54 2.42
N ALA A 10 -0.63 -1.75 1.87
CA ALA A 10 -0.04 -2.91 2.50
C ALA A 10 1.42 -3.04 2.10
N VAL A 11 2.29 -3.19 3.10
CA VAL A 11 3.72 -3.42 2.91
C VAL A 11 3.98 -4.92 3.04
N LEU A 12 4.33 -5.55 1.92
CA LEU A 12 4.66 -6.96 1.76
C LEU A 12 6.17 -7.15 1.93
N GLU A 13 6.67 -6.93 3.14
CA GLU A 13 8.05 -7.32 3.51
C GLU A 13 8.13 -8.86 3.64
N GLU A 14 9.24 -9.40 4.14
CA GLU A 14 9.50 -10.84 4.10
C GLU A 14 8.58 -11.69 5.00
N GLU A 15 8.23 -11.20 6.20
CA GLU A 15 7.44 -11.95 7.18
C GLU A 15 6.35 -11.10 7.84
N GLY A 16 5.33 -11.75 8.42
CA GLY A 16 4.32 -11.08 9.24
C GLY A 16 3.19 -10.39 8.47
N THR A 17 3.11 -10.57 7.15
CA THR A 17 1.99 -10.02 6.35
C THR A 17 0.69 -10.73 6.69
N CYS A 18 -0.30 -9.96 7.15
CA CYS A 18 -1.66 -10.44 7.33
C CYS A 18 -2.37 -10.53 5.97
N ALA A 19 -2.31 -11.72 5.33
CA ALA A 19 -2.81 -11.93 3.98
C ALA A 19 -4.30 -11.57 3.80
N SER A 20 -5.11 -11.71 4.85
CA SER A 20 -6.53 -11.34 4.83
C SER A 20 -6.79 -9.84 4.66
N LEU A 21 -5.80 -8.97 4.89
CA LEU A 21 -5.92 -7.52 4.68
C LEU A 21 -5.55 -7.09 3.25
N ILE A 22 -4.91 -7.95 2.46
CA ILE A 22 -4.49 -7.65 1.07
C ILE A 22 -5.67 -7.22 0.19
N PRO A 23 -6.85 -7.88 0.23
CA PRO A 23 -8.01 -7.46 -0.56
C PRO A 23 -8.58 -6.09 -0.15
N HIS A 24 -8.22 -5.57 1.02
CA HIS A 24 -8.69 -4.30 1.54
C HIS A 24 -7.66 -3.17 1.35
N ALA A 25 -6.53 -3.45 0.71
CA ALA A 25 -5.49 -2.47 0.44
C ALA A 25 -5.71 -1.79 -0.92
N HIS A 26 -5.56 -0.47 -0.96
CA HIS A 26 -5.58 0.31 -2.21
C HIS A 26 -4.29 0.10 -3.02
N MET A 27 -3.17 -0.21 -2.35
CA MET A 27 -1.88 -0.52 -2.97
C MET A 27 -1.11 -1.59 -2.19
N LEU A 28 -0.26 -2.31 -2.90
CA LEU A 28 0.71 -3.24 -2.34
C LEU A 28 2.11 -2.78 -2.70
N VAL A 29 3.02 -2.72 -1.74
CA VAL A 29 4.45 -2.42 -1.95
C VAL A 29 5.30 -3.50 -1.30
N ARG A 30 6.57 -3.61 -1.68
CA ARG A 30 7.49 -4.62 -1.12
C ARG A 30 8.27 -4.15 0.10
N SER A 31 8.34 -2.83 0.31
CA SER A 31 9.11 -2.27 1.41
C SER A 31 8.48 -1.00 1.96
N SER A 32 8.81 -0.68 3.20
CA SER A 32 8.41 0.59 3.80
C SER A 32 9.01 1.80 3.06
N GLN A 33 10.21 1.64 2.47
CA GLN A 33 10.84 2.68 1.65
C GLN A 33 10.08 2.93 0.35
N ASP A 34 9.53 1.90 -0.29
CA ASP A 34 8.69 2.08 -1.47
C ASP A 34 7.39 2.80 -1.11
N ALA A 35 6.77 2.50 0.04
CA ALA A 35 5.59 3.24 0.51
C ALA A 35 5.89 4.73 0.67
N LEU A 36 7.00 5.08 1.33
CA LEU A 36 7.41 6.48 1.53
C LEU A 36 7.71 7.18 0.20
N ARG A 37 8.38 6.50 -0.74
CA ARG A 37 8.67 7.05 -2.07
C ARG A 37 7.42 7.46 -2.83
N LEU A 38 6.30 6.74 -2.67
CA LEU A 38 5.03 7.09 -3.32
C LEU A 38 4.45 8.42 -2.82
N LEU A 39 4.78 8.84 -1.60
CA LEU A 39 4.33 10.14 -1.06
C LEU A 39 5.09 11.32 -1.68
N PHE A 40 6.28 11.07 -2.23
CA PHE A 40 7.09 12.08 -2.91
C PHE A 40 6.84 12.15 -4.42
N ASP A 41 6.14 11.17 -4.99
CA ASP A 41 5.77 11.13 -6.41
C ASP A 41 4.26 10.80 -6.56
N PRO A 42 3.41 11.84 -6.60
CA PRO A 42 1.96 11.67 -6.72
C PRO A 42 1.53 10.96 -8.01
N GLN A 43 2.29 11.11 -9.10
CA GLN A 43 1.96 10.46 -10.37
C GLN A 43 2.12 8.94 -10.26
N ARG A 44 3.21 8.49 -9.62
CA ARG A 44 3.45 7.08 -9.35
C ARG A 44 2.41 6.49 -8.40
N LEU A 45 1.97 7.25 -7.40
CA LEU A 45 0.89 6.83 -6.50
C LEU A 45 -0.41 6.60 -7.27
N ILE A 46 -0.85 7.59 -8.06
CA ILE A 46 -2.10 7.49 -8.85
C ILE A 46 -2.05 6.30 -9.81
N ALA A 47 -0.92 6.10 -10.49
CA ALA A 47 -0.74 4.97 -11.40
C ALA A 47 -0.81 3.59 -10.72
N GLY A 48 -0.51 3.52 -9.42
CA GLY A 48 -0.50 2.29 -8.63
C GLY A 48 -1.81 1.98 -7.90
N LEU A 49 -2.74 2.94 -7.81
CA LEU A 49 -4.01 2.75 -7.13
C LEU A 49 -4.83 1.65 -7.81
N ARG A 50 -5.30 0.70 -7.00
CA ARG A 50 -6.31 -0.27 -7.41
C ARG A 50 -7.68 0.34 -7.17
N GLY A 51 -8.52 0.34 -8.20
CA GLY A 51 -9.94 0.67 -8.11
C GLY A 51 -10.75 -0.51 -7.60
#